data_AF-A0A3D2CBD5-F1
#
_entry.id   AF-A0A3D2CBD5-F1
#
_cell.length_a   1.000
_cell.length_b   1.000
_cell.length_c   1.000
_cell.angle_alpha   90.00
_cell.angle_beta   90.00
_cell.angle_gamma   90.00
#
_symmetry.space_group_name_H-M   'P 1'
#
loop_
_entity.id
_entity.type
_entity.pdbx_description
1 polymer ?
#
loop_
_entity_poly.entity_id
_entity_poly.type
_entity_poly.pdbx_seq_one_letter_code
_entity_poly.pdbx_strand_id
1 'polypeptide(L)'
;LVGVFQRAVERHGKPALFLLREVDEAPEDALLLLSSLCRGENRIAILGAVSSDSDAVRARISSAFVAPRFVRLEPMNYADCYRLVGSILGLRSPPPRLVGRLFEATGGRSEFLLEVVRGMLTEGLAKADDGSAAVDLSGGRVPLPASVAEPLSCQLRTLPQTEVRVLEVLSLAGAPLRAQGIADAIREGSVQVLHALANLARLGLVSELAEGAAWSLSFELLG
;
A
#
# COMPACT_ATOMS: atom_id res chain seq x y z
N LEU A 1 -12.83 -31.94 -3.90
CA LEU A 1 -11.57 -31.16 -3.86
C LEU A 1 -10.48 -31.85 -3.04
N VAL A 2 -10.71 -32.23 -1.78
CA VAL A 2 -9.75 -32.98 -0.93
C VAL A 2 -9.12 -34.18 -1.65
N GLY A 3 -9.94 -35.06 -2.21
CA GLY A 3 -9.46 -36.25 -2.92
C GLY A 3 -8.73 -35.97 -4.24
N VAL A 4 -8.78 -34.74 -4.77
CA VAL A 4 -7.97 -34.33 -5.95
C VAL A 4 -6.58 -33.91 -5.48
N PHE A 5 -6.50 -33.13 -4.40
CA PHE A 5 -5.23 -32.72 -3.80
C PHE A 5 -4.47 -33.90 -3.19
N GLN A 6 -5.15 -34.80 -2.46
CA GLN A 6 -4.53 -36.02 -1.94
C GLN A 6 -3.96 -36.88 -3.07
N ARG A 7 -4.72 -37.12 -4.15
CA ARG A 7 -4.24 -37.89 -5.31
C ARG A 7 -3.05 -37.24 -6.01
N ALA A 8 -2.96 -35.91 -6.03
CA ALA A 8 -1.80 -35.20 -6.57
C ALA A 8 -0.55 -35.41 -5.70
N VAL A 9 -0.69 -35.38 -4.37
CA VAL A 9 0.42 -35.63 -3.43
C VAL A 9 0.84 -37.10 -3.43
N GLU A 10 -0.12 -38.02 -3.41
CA GLU A 10 0.09 -39.47 -3.46
C GLU A 10 0.79 -39.91 -4.75
N ARG A 11 0.43 -39.32 -5.90
CA ARG A 11 1.09 -39.63 -7.20
C ARG A 11 2.57 -39.27 -7.24
N HIS A 12 3.00 -38.29 -6.47
CA HIS A 12 4.37 -37.78 -6.54
C HIS A 12 5.25 -38.26 -5.39
N GLY A 13 4.69 -38.86 -4.32
CA GLY A 13 5.44 -39.42 -3.19
C GLY A 13 6.37 -38.42 -2.49
N LYS A 14 6.17 -37.12 -2.72
CA LYS A 14 7.05 -36.02 -2.31
C LYS A 14 6.31 -35.05 -1.41
N PRO A 15 7.01 -34.36 -0.49
CA PRO A 15 6.43 -33.26 0.25
C PRO A 15 5.85 -32.20 -0.69
N ALA A 16 4.67 -31.68 -0.35
CA ALA A 16 4.00 -30.62 -1.10
C ALA A 16 3.91 -29.34 -0.26
N LEU A 17 4.27 -28.21 -0.86
CA LEU A 17 4.09 -26.88 -0.27
C LEU A 17 2.98 -26.16 -1.02
N PHE A 18 1.92 -25.78 -0.33
CA PHE A 18 0.88 -24.92 -0.86
C PHE A 18 1.16 -23.47 -0.49
N LEU A 19 1.17 -22.60 -1.49
CA LEU A 19 1.27 -21.14 -1.32
C LEU A 19 -0.12 -20.56 -1.50
N LEU A 20 -0.68 -20.00 -0.44
CA LEU A 20 -2.01 -19.42 -0.44
C LEU A 20 -1.90 -17.91 -0.20
N ARG A 21 -2.64 -17.14 -0.99
CA ARG A 21 -2.78 -15.70 -0.79
C ARG A 21 -4.08 -15.42 -0.03
N GLU A 22 -4.08 -14.35 0.77
CA GLU A 22 -5.27 -13.83 1.44
C GLU A 22 -6.02 -14.92 2.24
N VAL A 23 -5.28 -15.69 3.03
CA VAL A 23 -5.83 -16.79 3.85
C VAL A 23 -6.83 -16.27 4.89
N ASP A 24 -6.69 -15.00 5.28
CA ASP A 24 -7.61 -14.28 6.15
C ASP A 24 -8.98 -13.98 5.52
N GLU A 25 -9.12 -14.07 4.19
CA GLU A 25 -10.40 -13.98 3.49
C GLU A 25 -11.04 -15.35 3.21
N ALA A 26 -10.28 -16.44 3.39
CA ALA A 26 -10.78 -17.78 3.11
C ALA A 26 -11.96 -18.14 4.02
N PRO A 27 -13.05 -18.72 3.47
CA PRO A 27 -14.15 -19.27 4.25
C PRO A 27 -13.72 -20.30 5.30
N GLU A 28 -14.49 -20.46 6.39
CA GLU A 28 -14.14 -21.37 7.48
C GLU A 28 -14.06 -22.84 7.04
N ASP A 29 -14.97 -23.27 6.17
CA ASP A 29 -14.98 -24.62 5.60
C ASP A 29 -13.73 -24.89 4.75
N ALA A 30 -13.26 -23.88 4.00
CA ALA A 30 -12.00 -23.96 3.28
C ALA A 30 -10.80 -24.10 4.23
N LEU A 31 -10.76 -23.34 5.34
CA LEU A 31 -9.70 -23.46 6.35
C LEU A 31 -9.70 -24.82 7.04
N LEU A 32 -10.88 -25.36 7.38
CA LEU A 32 -11.01 -26.70 7.95
C LEU A 32 -10.56 -27.78 6.97
N LEU A 33 -10.88 -27.62 5.69
CA LEU A 33 -10.43 -28.52 4.64
C LEU A 33 -8.91 -28.49 4.50
N LEU A 34 -8.31 -27.31 4.47
CA LEU A 34 -6.85 -27.14 4.41
C LEU A 34 -6.16 -27.71 5.66
N SER A 35 -6.74 -27.53 6.84
CA SER A 35 -6.17 -28.08 8.07
C SER A 35 -6.26 -29.60 8.12
N SER A 36 -7.32 -30.20 7.55
CA SER A 36 -7.45 -31.65 7.40
C SER A 36 -6.35 -32.25 6.52
N LEU A 37 -5.90 -31.51 5.49
CA LEU A 37 -4.80 -31.93 4.61
C LEU A 37 -3.46 -31.96 5.36
N CYS A 38 -3.23 -31.02 6.28
CA CYS A 38 -2.00 -30.97 7.10
C CYS A 38 -1.95 -32.05 8.19
N ARG A 39 -3.09 -32.64 8.58
CA ARG A 39 -3.17 -33.66 9.64
C ARG A 39 -2.98 -35.08 9.15
N GLY A 40 -3.04 -35.32 7.83
CA GLY A 40 -2.84 -36.65 7.26
C GLY A 40 -1.38 -37.10 7.31
N GLU A 41 -1.11 -38.35 6.94
CA GLU A 41 0.25 -38.90 6.80
C GLU A 41 1.07 -38.24 5.67
N ASN A 42 0.42 -37.39 4.88
CA ASN A 42 1.03 -36.66 3.78
C ASN A 42 1.92 -35.53 4.31
N ARG A 43 3.14 -35.40 3.77
CA ARG A 43 4.08 -34.31 4.08
C ARG A 43 3.65 -33.00 3.40
N ILE A 44 2.53 -32.44 3.85
CA ILE A 44 1.97 -31.19 3.31
C ILE A 44 2.31 -30.03 4.24
N ALA A 45 2.90 -28.98 3.67
CA ALA A 45 3.09 -27.69 4.32
C ALA A 45 2.23 -26.63 3.62
N ILE A 46 1.71 -25.67 4.39
CA ILE A 46 0.97 -24.53 3.86
C ILE A 46 1.68 -23.26 4.33
N LEU A 47 2.00 -22.39 3.37
CA LEU A 47 2.43 -21.02 3.61
C LEU A 47 1.33 -20.09 3.12
N GLY A 48 0.73 -19.35 4.06
CA GLY A 48 -0.34 -18.41 3.80
C GLY A 48 0.12 -16.97 3.97
N ALA A 49 -0.28 -16.10 3.04
CA ALA A 49 -0.22 -14.65 3.24
C ALA A 49 -1.51 -14.17 3.91
N VAL A 50 -1.38 -13.20 4.80
CA VAL A 50 -2.47 -12.58 5.55
C VAL A 50 -2.33 -11.06 5.40
N SER A 51 -3.42 -10.38 5.03
CA SER A 51 -3.42 -8.94 4.77
C SER A 51 -3.62 -8.11 6.04
N SER A 52 -4.29 -8.65 7.05
CA SER A 52 -4.56 -7.98 8.33
C SER A 52 -3.88 -8.68 9.52
N ASP A 53 -2.94 -7.98 10.18
CA ASP A 53 -2.35 -8.44 11.44
C ASP A 53 -3.25 -8.07 12.63
N SER A 54 -4.35 -8.82 12.80
CA SER A 54 -5.27 -8.65 13.93
C SER A 54 -5.37 -9.92 14.78
N ASP A 55 -5.63 -9.74 16.07
CA ASP A 55 -5.82 -10.85 17.01
C ASP A 55 -6.98 -11.76 16.59
N ALA A 56 -8.04 -11.18 16.02
CA ALA A 56 -9.19 -11.92 15.50
C ALA A 56 -8.79 -12.85 14.34
N VAL A 57 -8.01 -12.36 13.38
CA VAL A 57 -7.50 -13.17 12.25
C VAL A 57 -6.57 -14.28 12.75
N ARG A 58 -5.65 -13.95 13.66
CA ARG A 58 -4.73 -14.94 14.26
C ARG A 58 -5.49 -16.02 15.03
N ALA A 59 -6.50 -15.65 15.82
CA ALA A 59 -7.34 -16.59 16.55
C ALA A 59 -8.12 -17.51 15.60
N ARG A 60 -8.69 -16.96 14.53
CA ARG A 60 -9.42 -17.72 13.50
C ARG A 60 -8.52 -18.73 12.77
N ILE A 61 -7.31 -18.32 12.39
CA ILE A 61 -6.34 -19.24 11.78
C ILE A 61 -5.88 -20.31 12.79
N SER A 62 -5.70 -19.93 14.06
CA SER A 62 -5.27 -20.83 15.13
C SER A 62 -6.34 -21.83 15.57
N SER A 63 -7.63 -21.54 15.35
CA SER A 63 -8.70 -22.52 15.58
C SER A 63 -8.76 -23.57 14.47
N ALA A 64 -8.42 -23.19 13.23
CA ALA A 64 -8.40 -24.11 12.10
C ALA A 64 -7.14 -24.99 12.07
N PHE A 65 -5.95 -24.41 12.27
CA PHE A 65 -4.66 -25.10 12.14
C PHE A 65 -4.07 -25.50 13.49
N VAL A 66 -3.40 -26.65 13.53
CA VAL A 66 -2.67 -27.09 14.73
C VAL A 66 -1.33 -26.37 14.78
N ALA A 67 -1.12 -25.58 15.83
CA ALA A 67 0.13 -24.85 16.09
C ALA A 67 0.66 -24.04 14.88
N PRO A 68 -0.14 -23.15 14.26
CA PRO A 68 0.34 -22.31 13.17
C PRO A 68 1.48 -21.41 13.66
N ARG A 69 2.43 -21.16 12.76
CA ARG A 69 3.50 -20.19 13.00
C ARG A 69 3.20 -18.93 12.20
N PHE A 70 3.13 -17.81 12.91
CA PHE A 70 2.98 -16.50 12.30
C PHE A 70 4.36 -15.85 12.19
N VAL A 71 4.70 -15.39 10.99
CA VAL A 71 5.88 -14.57 10.76
C VAL A 71 5.38 -13.20 10.31
N ARG A 72 5.66 -12.19 11.12
CA ARG A 72 5.35 -10.81 10.77
C ARG A 72 6.49 -10.26 9.91
N LEU A 73 6.16 -9.75 8.74
CA LEU A 73 7.10 -9.08 7.85
C LEU A 73 7.01 -7.58 8.15
N GLU A 74 8.03 -7.05 8.81
CA GLU A 74 8.15 -5.61 9.00
C GLU A 74 8.51 -4.94 7.66
N PRO A 75 8.17 -3.65 7.49
CA PRO A 75 8.75 -2.85 6.42
C PRO A 75 10.28 -2.97 6.42
N MET A 76 10.88 -2.91 5.24
CA MET A 76 12.33 -2.94 5.11
C MET A 76 12.92 -1.74 5.83
N ASN A 77 14.04 -1.93 6.52
CA ASN A 77 14.79 -0.79 7.03
C ASN A 77 15.56 -0.10 5.89
N TYR A 78 16.14 1.06 6.19
CA TYR A 78 16.93 1.83 5.23
C TYR A 78 18.06 1.02 4.56
N ALA A 79 18.76 0.15 5.30
CA ALA A 79 19.86 -0.65 4.76
C ALA A 79 19.36 -1.72 3.78
N ASP A 80 18.21 -2.33 4.04
CA ASP A 80 17.52 -3.23 3.12
C ASP A 80 17.06 -2.49 1.85
N CYS A 81 16.46 -1.31 2.00
CA CYS A 81 16.10 -0.44 0.87
C CYS A 81 17.33 -0.07 0.04
N TYR A 82 18.44 0.30 0.67
CA TYR A 82 19.70 0.62 0.00
C TYR A 82 20.19 -0.55 -0.87
N ARG A 83 20.20 -1.77 -0.32
CA ARG A 83 20.59 -2.97 -1.06
C ARG A 83 19.64 -3.27 -2.21
N LEU A 84 18.34 -3.17 -1.98
CA LEU A 84 17.32 -3.45 -2.99
C LEU A 84 17.36 -2.44 -4.14
N VAL A 85 17.44 -1.14 -3.84
CA VAL A 85 17.61 -0.09 -4.86
C VAL A 85 18.89 -0.31 -5.66
N GLY A 86 20.00 -0.63 -4.99
CA GLY A 86 21.26 -0.98 -5.65
C GLY A 86 21.08 -2.17 -6.61
N SER A 87 20.41 -3.23 -6.15
CA SER A 87 20.12 -4.40 -6.99
C SER A 87 19.24 -4.08 -8.20
N ILE A 88 18.21 -3.24 -8.04
CA ILE A 88 17.31 -2.86 -9.13
C ILE A 88 18.05 -2.01 -10.17
N LEU A 89 18.89 -1.07 -9.71
CA LEU A 89 19.67 -0.18 -10.58
C LEU A 89 20.94 -0.83 -11.13
N GLY A 90 21.28 -2.06 -10.73
CA GLY A 90 22.54 -2.71 -11.10
C GLY A 90 23.79 -2.03 -10.49
N LEU A 91 23.62 -1.33 -9.37
CA LEU A 91 24.68 -0.57 -8.70
C LEU A 91 25.11 -1.25 -7.39
N ARG A 92 26.42 -1.30 -7.17
CA ARG A 92 26.97 -1.71 -5.86
C ARG A 92 26.67 -0.68 -4.77
N SER A 93 26.55 0.60 -5.14
CA SER A 93 26.41 1.72 -4.20
C SER A 93 25.48 2.79 -4.79
N PRO A 94 24.15 2.67 -4.62
CA PRO A 94 23.22 3.70 -5.07
C PRO A 94 23.40 5.02 -4.30
N PRO A 95 23.03 6.18 -4.88
CA PRO A 95 23.13 7.47 -4.20
C PRO A 95 22.32 7.49 -2.90
N PRO A 96 22.93 7.73 -1.72
CA PRO A 96 22.23 7.65 -0.43
C PRO A 96 21.04 8.61 -0.31
N ARG A 97 21.12 9.79 -0.95
CA ARG A 97 20.01 10.77 -0.98
C ARG A 97 18.80 10.26 -1.76
N LEU A 98 19.02 9.55 -2.87
CA LEU A 98 17.93 8.93 -3.63
C LEU A 98 17.25 7.85 -2.78
N VAL A 99 18.06 6.97 -2.15
CA VAL A 99 17.55 5.93 -1.25
C VAL A 99 16.79 6.53 -0.06
N GLY A 100 17.26 7.64 0.50
CA GLY A 100 16.58 8.37 1.59
C GLY A 100 15.16 8.78 1.21
N ARG A 101 15.00 9.48 0.10
CA ARG A 101 13.67 9.91 -0.35
C ARG A 101 12.77 8.74 -0.75
N LEU A 102 13.33 7.72 -1.39
CA LEU A 102 12.59 6.50 -1.72
C LEU A 102 12.12 5.79 -0.45
N PHE A 103 12.96 5.70 0.58
CA PHE A 103 12.61 5.13 1.86
C PHE A 103 11.52 5.94 2.57
N GLU A 104 11.62 7.27 2.58
CA GLU A 104 10.61 8.17 3.15
C GLU A 104 9.26 8.03 2.42
N ALA A 105 9.26 8.11 1.08
CA ALA A 105 8.05 8.04 0.26
C ALA A 105 7.37 6.65 0.27
N THR A 106 8.12 5.59 0.54
CA THR A 106 7.58 4.22 0.50
C THR A 106 7.36 3.62 1.90
N GLY A 107 7.85 4.28 2.94
CA GLY A 107 7.88 3.77 4.31
C GLY A 107 8.59 2.41 4.43
N GLY A 108 9.50 2.09 3.52
CA GLY A 108 10.18 0.79 3.47
C GLY A 108 9.34 -0.37 2.91
N ARG A 109 8.17 -0.10 2.33
CA ARG A 109 7.34 -1.15 1.68
C ARG A 109 7.97 -1.58 0.36
N SER A 110 8.32 -2.86 0.27
CA SER A 110 9.10 -3.38 -0.86
C SER A 110 8.38 -3.27 -2.21
N GLU A 111 7.07 -3.50 -2.22
CA GLU A 111 6.22 -3.35 -3.40
C GLU A 111 6.20 -1.91 -3.92
N PHE A 112 6.01 -0.93 -3.03
CA PHE A 112 6.01 0.50 -3.38
C PHE A 112 7.40 0.94 -3.85
N LEU A 113 8.45 0.49 -3.17
CA LEU A 113 9.82 0.79 -3.57
C LEU A 113 10.13 0.26 -4.98
N LEU A 114 9.76 -0.98 -5.27
CA LEU A 114 9.94 -1.57 -6.59
C LEU A 114 9.18 -0.80 -7.67
N GLU A 115 7.92 -0.46 -7.37
CA GLU A 115 7.06 0.28 -8.27
C GLU A 115 7.61 1.67 -8.59
N VAL A 116 7.97 2.44 -7.57
CA VAL A 116 8.52 3.79 -7.72
C VAL A 116 9.84 3.77 -8.48
N VAL A 117 10.77 2.86 -8.13
CA VAL A 117 12.06 2.77 -8.82
C VAL A 117 11.87 2.36 -10.29
N ARG A 118 10.96 1.43 -10.59
CA ARG A 118 10.64 1.05 -11.98
C ARG A 118 9.98 2.19 -12.75
N GLY A 119 9.08 2.95 -12.11
CA GLY A 119 8.50 4.16 -12.69
C GLY A 119 9.57 5.18 -13.05
N MET A 120 10.48 5.47 -12.12
CA MET A 120 11.61 6.38 -12.34
C MET A 120 12.53 5.92 -13.47
N LEU A 121 12.82 4.62 -13.59
CA LEU A 121 13.60 4.07 -14.70
C LEU A 121 12.86 4.22 -16.04
N THR A 122 11.55 3.97 -16.06
CA THR A 122 10.71 4.05 -17.26
C THR A 122 10.60 5.48 -17.77
N GLU A 123 10.48 6.45 -16.86
CA GLU A 123 10.39 7.89 -17.16
C GLU A 123 11.76 8.54 -17.41
N GLY A 124 12.85 7.78 -17.29
CA GLY A 124 14.22 8.30 -17.43
C GLY A 124 14.66 9.23 -16.31
N LEU A 125 13.96 9.22 -15.16
CA LEU A 125 14.29 10.00 -13.95
C LEU A 125 15.44 9.38 -13.15
N ALA A 126 15.77 8.12 -13.42
CA ALA A 126 16.98 7.46 -12.97
C ALA A 126 17.62 6.76 -14.17
N LYS A 127 18.94 6.91 -14.32
CA LYS A 127 19.71 6.15 -15.31
C LYS A 127 20.76 5.32 -14.59
N ALA A 128 20.74 4.01 -14.85
CA ALA A 128 21.91 3.16 -14.65
C ALA A 128 22.73 3.26 -15.92
N ASP A 129 23.83 4.00 -15.86
CA ASP A 129 24.73 4.15 -16.99
C ASP A 129 25.91 3.20 -16.76
N ASP A 130 26.24 2.39 -17.76
CA ASP A 130 27.10 1.20 -17.72
C ASP A 130 28.38 1.36 -16.86
N GLY A 131 28.26 1.10 -15.54
CA GLY A 131 29.36 1.18 -14.58
C GLY A 131 29.62 2.56 -13.96
N SER A 132 28.82 3.59 -14.25
CA SER A 132 28.91 4.91 -13.60
C SER A 132 27.82 5.12 -12.55
N ALA A 133 28.01 6.11 -11.67
CA ALA A 133 27.10 6.38 -10.56
C ALA A 133 25.71 6.75 -11.08
N ALA A 134 24.64 6.19 -10.48
CA ALA A 134 23.28 6.64 -10.81
C ALA A 134 23.17 8.14 -10.65
N VAL A 135 22.68 8.79 -11.70
CA VAL A 135 22.30 10.19 -11.65
C VAL A 135 20.82 10.22 -11.32
N ASP A 136 20.50 10.87 -10.21
CA ASP A 136 19.14 11.26 -9.91
C ASP A 136 18.75 12.44 -10.83
N LEU A 137 17.95 12.15 -11.85
CA LEU A 137 17.44 13.14 -12.80
C LEU A 137 16.07 13.69 -12.39
N SER A 138 15.52 13.21 -11.28
CA SER A 138 14.20 13.65 -10.77
C SER A 138 14.18 15.07 -10.18
N GLY A 139 15.36 15.69 -10.01
CA GLY A 139 15.49 17.03 -9.46
C GLY A 139 14.98 17.16 -8.02
N GLY A 140 14.85 16.07 -7.27
CA GLY A 140 14.26 16.12 -5.94
C GLY A 140 13.06 15.20 -5.74
N ARG A 141 12.34 14.89 -6.83
CA ARG A 141 10.96 14.40 -6.75
C ARG A 141 10.90 12.89 -6.86
N VAL A 142 10.28 12.24 -5.88
CA VAL A 142 9.96 10.82 -5.99
C VAL A 142 8.50 10.71 -6.43
N PRO A 143 8.20 10.01 -7.54
CA PRO A 143 6.81 9.83 -7.94
C PRO A 143 6.10 8.93 -6.93
N LEU A 144 4.79 9.14 -6.77
CA LEU A 144 3.96 8.22 -6.00
C LEU A 144 3.91 6.85 -6.71
N PRO A 145 3.82 5.73 -5.96
CA PRO A 145 3.57 4.43 -6.57
C PRO A 145 2.27 4.47 -7.40
N ALA A 146 2.26 3.91 -8.61
CA ALA A 146 1.08 3.93 -9.48
C ALA A 146 -0.13 3.22 -8.84
N SER A 147 0.10 2.18 -8.04
CA SER A 147 -0.90 1.48 -7.24
C SER A 147 -1.63 2.37 -6.25
N VAL A 148 -1.03 3.49 -5.84
CA VAL A 148 -1.66 4.54 -5.02
C VAL A 148 -2.20 5.66 -5.91
N ALA A 149 -1.41 6.11 -6.89
CA ALA A 149 -1.74 7.25 -7.72
C ALA A 149 -2.93 7.00 -8.66
N GLU A 150 -3.07 5.80 -9.23
CA GLU A 150 -4.14 5.47 -10.18
C GLU A 150 -5.52 5.41 -9.51
N PRO A 151 -5.72 4.66 -8.39
CA PRO A 151 -7.01 4.68 -7.70
C PRO A 151 -7.39 6.08 -7.23
N LEU A 152 -6.42 6.83 -6.68
CA LEU A 152 -6.65 8.19 -6.24
C LEU A 152 -7.03 9.10 -7.42
N SER A 153 -6.34 8.99 -8.55
CA SER A 153 -6.66 9.76 -9.76
C SER A 153 -8.06 9.44 -10.29
N CYS A 154 -8.45 8.16 -10.29
CA CYS A 154 -9.79 7.74 -10.65
C CYS A 154 -10.84 8.33 -9.72
N GLN A 155 -10.61 8.29 -8.41
CA GLN A 155 -11.50 8.89 -7.41
C GLN A 155 -11.62 10.40 -7.62
N LEU A 156 -10.50 11.12 -7.76
CA LEU A 156 -10.47 12.56 -7.99
C LEU A 156 -11.22 12.97 -9.27
N ARG A 157 -11.14 12.17 -10.34
CA ARG A 157 -11.87 12.41 -11.60
C ARG A 157 -13.38 12.28 -11.48
N THR A 158 -13.87 11.53 -10.48
CA THR A 158 -15.30 11.36 -10.23
C THR A 158 -15.89 12.42 -9.31
N LEU A 159 -15.05 13.29 -8.72
CA LEU A 159 -15.52 14.32 -7.80
C LEU A 159 -16.33 15.40 -8.53
N PRO A 160 -17.44 15.86 -7.92
CA PRO A 160 -18.12 17.09 -8.32
C PRO A 160 -17.15 18.29 -8.38
N GLN A 161 -17.42 19.22 -9.29
CA GLN A 161 -16.57 20.40 -9.49
C GLN A 161 -16.37 21.23 -8.21
N THR A 162 -17.39 21.35 -7.36
CA THR A 162 -17.30 22.05 -6.07
C THR A 162 -16.29 21.38 -5.14
N GLU A 163 -16.27 20.04 -5.08
CA GLU A 163 -15.34 19.27 -4.25
C GLU A 163 -13.90 19.41 -4.74
N VAL A 164 -13.68 19.39 -6.06
CA VAL A 164 -12.36 19.65 -6.67
C VAL A 164 -11.84 21.03 -6.29
N ARG A 165 -12.68 22.08 -6.40
CA ARG A 165 -12.30 23.46 -6.07
C ARG A 165 -11.98 23.63 -4.58
N VAL A 166 -12.69 22.93 -3.70
CA VAL A 166 -12.38 22.89 -2.27
C VAL A 166 -10.99 22.30 -2.02
N LEU A 167 -10.67 21.17 -2.67
CA LEU A 167 -9.34 20.55 -2.56
C LEU A 167 -8.23 21.46 -3.09
N GLU A 168 -8.44 22.15 -4.21
CA GLU A 168 -7.48 23.11 -4.77
C GLU A 168 -7.17 24.25 -3.79
N VAL A 169 -8.21 24.85 -3.19
CA VAL A 169 -8.04 25.93 -2.22
C VAL A 169 -7.27 25.45 -0.98
N LEU A 170 -7.62 24.29 -0.44
CA LEU A 170 -6.91 23.71 0.70
C LEU A 170 -5.45 23.36 0.36
N SER A 171 -5.19 22.87 -0.85
CA SER A 171 -3.84 22.55 -1.34
C SER A 171 -2.96 23.79 -1.45
N LEU A 172 -3.53 24.90 -1.96
CA LEU A 172 -2.81 26.16 -2.12
C LEU A 172 -2.57 26.87 -0.78
N ALA A 173 -3.49 26.72 0.18
CA ALA A 173 -3.37 27.38 1.47
C ALA A 173 -2.22 26.83 2.31
N GLY A 174 -1.90 25.53 2.18
CA GLY A 174 -0.86 24.86 2.96
C GLY A 174 -1.09 24.88 4.48
N ALA A 175 -2.28 25.29 4.92
CA ALA A 175 -2.69 25.44 6.30
C ALA A 175 -4.20 25.24 6.45
N PRO A 176 -4.69 24.92 7.66
CA PRO A 176 -6.12 24.73 7.90
C PRO A 176 -6.94 25.99 7.61
N LEU A 177 -8.07 25.84 6.91
CA LEU A 177 -8.98 26.93 6.55
C LEU A 177 -10.37 26.73 7.13
N ARG A 178 -11.02 27.85 7.49
CA ARG A 178 -12.43 27.85 7.88
C ARG A 178 -13.32 27.64 6.65
N ALA A 179 -14.46 26.95 6.82
CA ALA A 179 -15.41 26.71 5.73
C ALA A 179 -15.85 28.00 5.01
N GLN A 180 -16.04 29.10 5.76
CA GLN A 180 -16.39 30.39 5.17
C GLN A 180 -15.28 30.93 4.25
N GLY A 181 -14.01 30.82 4.65
CA GLY A 181 -12.89 31.28 3.82
C GLY A 181 -12.75 30.47 2.53
N ILE A 182 -13.09 29.18 2.58
CA ILE A 182 -13.14 28.32 1.40
C ILE A 182 -14.30 28.74 0.48
N ALA A 183 -15.50 28.96 1.05
CA ALA A 183 -16.67 29.43 0.32
C ALA A 183 -16.44 30.76 -0.41
N ASP A 184 -15.81 31.72 0.27
CA ASP A 184 -15.46 33.01 -0.31
C ASP A 184 -14.46 32.86 -1.47
N ALA A 185 -13.44 31.99 -1.30
CA ALA A 185 -12.41 31.74 -2.32
C ALA A 185 -12.99 31.10 -3.59
N ILE A 186 -13.92 30.15 -3.45
CA ILE A 186 -14.55 29.48 -4.60
C ILE A 186 -15.85 30.16 -5.07
N ARG A 187 -16.31 31.22 -4.39
CA ARG A 187 -17.55 31.95 -4.69
C ARG A 187 -18.79 31.05 -4.74
N GLU A 188 -18.87 30.11 -3.80
CA GLU A 188 -20.01 29.20 -3.64
C GLU A 188 -20.71 29.48 -2.30
N GLY A 189 -21.94 28.99 -2.12
CA GLY A 189 -22.66 29.15 -0.86
C GLY A 189 -22.07 28.30 0.26
N SER A 190 -22.04 28.82 1.50
CA SER A 190 -21.45 28.13 2.66
C SER A 190 -22.08 26.74 2.90
N VAL A 191 -23.38 26.57 2.62
CA VAL A 191 -24.07 25.27 2.72
C VAL A 191 -23.50 24.25 1.73
N GLN A 192 -23.26 24.65 0.48
CA GLN A 192 -22.70 23.78 -0.56
C GLN A 192 -21.27 23.36 -0.20
N VAL A 193 -20.47 24.29 0.33
CA VAL A 193 -19.10 24.00 0.78
C VAL A 193 -19.08 23.07 1.98
N LEU A 194 -19.98 23.23 2.95
CA LEU A 194 -20.09 22.30 4.07
C LEU A 194 -20.48 20.89 3.61
N HIS A 195 -21.39 20.76 2.64
CA HIS A 195 -21.71 19.46 2.04
C HIS A 195 -20.51 18.84 1.32
N ALA A 196 -19.77 19.64 0.54
CA ALA A 196 -18.56 19.20 -0.14
C ALA A 196 -17.49 18.73 0.86
N LEU A 197 -17.24 19.50 1.93
CA LEU A 197 -16.28 19.15 2.98
C LEU A 197 -16.70 17.87 3.71
N ALA A 198 -17.98 17.70 4.04
CA ALA A 198 -18.49 16.49 4.68
C ALA A 198 -18.35 15.24 3.79
N ASN A 199 -18.55 15.37 2.48
CA ASN A 199 -18.31 14.28 1.53
C ASN A 199 -16.82 13.95 1.41
N LEU A 200 -15.98 14.96 1.23
CA LEU A 200 -14.52 14.80 1.13
C LEU A 200 -13.93 14.18 2.41
N ALA A 201 -14.48 14.52 3.59
CA ALA A 201 -14.07 13.92 4.86
C ALA A 201 -14.46 12.44 4.95
N ARG A 202 -15.64 12.07 4.44
CA ARG A 202 -16.07 10.66 4.36
C ARG A 202 -15.18 9.84 3.42
N LEU A 203 -14.64 10.49 2.38
CA LEU A 203 -13.66 9.90 1.46
C LEU A 203 -12.22 9.91 2.03
N GLY A 204 -12.01 10.48 3.22
CA GLY A 204 -10.69 10.60 3.85
C GLY A 204 -9.77 11.64 3.22
N LEU A 205 -10.26 12.48 2.30
CA LEU A 205 -9.45 13.46 1.57
C LEU A 205 -9.16 14.74 2.37
N VAL A 206 -10.06 15.09 3.30
CA VAL A 206 -9.89 16.21 4.22
C VAL A 206 -10.18 15.77 5.65
N SER A 207 -9.61 16.48 6.61
CA SER A 207 -9.84 16.29 8.03
C SER A 207 -10.28 17.59 8.69
N GLU A 208 -11.15 17.44 9.69
CA GLU A 208 -11.61 18.51 10.55
C GLU A 208 -10.72 18.58 11.79
N LEU A 209 -10.09 19.73 12.04
CA LEU A 209 -9.12 19.91 13.12
C LEU A 209 -9.75 20.42 14.42
N ALA A 210 -10.99 20.92 14.34
CA ALA A 210 -11.83 21.30 15.46
C ALA A 210 -13.27 21.36 14.95
N GLU A 211 -14.24 20.86 15.74
CA GLU A 211 -15.67 20.77 15.37
C GLU A 211 -16.16 22.05 14.64
N GLY A 212 -16.43 21.92 13.35
CA GLY A 212 -16.93 22.94 12.43
C GLY A 212 -15.98 24.07 12.06
N ALA A 213 -14.78 24.15 12.66
CA ALA A 213 -14.02 25.39 12.69
C ALA A 213 -12.93 25.48 11.62
N ALA A 214 -12.20 24.41 11.35
CA ALA A 214 -11.08 24.42 10.41
C ALA A 214 -10.87 23.06 9.75
N TRP A 215 -10.61 23.11 8.44
CA TRP A 215 -10.46 21.96 7.56
C TRP A 215 -9.06 21.96 6.96
N SER A 216 -8.45 20.78 6.84
CA SER A 216 -7.14 20.60 6.21
C SER A 216 -7.14 19.37 5.32
N LEU A 217 -6.19 19.29 4.37
CA LEU A 217 -5.98 18.07 3.60
C LEU A 217 -5.44 16.97 4.52
N SER A 218 -5.90 15.75 4.30
CA SER A 218 -5.34 14.58 4.97
C SER A 218 -3.93 14.32 4.42
N PHE A 219 -2.91 14.40 5.29
CA PHE A 219 -1.50 14.23 4.91
C PHE A 219 -1.17 12.84 4.34
N GLU A 220 -2.03 11.83 4.56
CA GLU A 220 -1.85 10.48 4.00
C GLU A 220 -1.91 10.42 2.47
N LEU A 221 -2.31 11.50 1.79
CA LEU A 221 -2.40 11.58 0.33
C LEU A 221 -1.24 12.33 -0.34
N LEU A 222 -0.37 12.97 0.46
CA LEU A 222 0.72 13.84 -0.03
C LEU A 222 2.11 13.43 0.47
N GLY A 223 2.22 12.27 1.14
CA GLY A 223 3.48 11.68 1.61
C GLY A 223 3.91 10.50 0.77
#